data_AF-A0A0C3BXL5-F1
#
_entry.id   AF-A0A0C3BXL5-F1
#
_cell.length_a   1.000
_cell.length_b   1.000
_cell.length_c   1.000
_cell.angle_alpha   90.00
_cell.angle_beta   90.00
_cell.angle_gamma   90.00
#
_symmetry.space_group_name_H-M   'P 1'
#
loop_
_entity.id
_entity.type
_entity.pdbx_description
1 polymer ?
#
loop_
_entity_poly.entity_id
_entity_poly.type
_entity_poly.pdbx_seq_one_letter_code
_entity_poly.pdbx_strand_id
1 'polypeptide(L)'
;MSELIRRANSMPGSPFSTPHPSSSTTPATSSRLKSLTARSGTAYSPYLKSSKSMLSRIAPLHPNRRTPPPPPPPPPPRKKSKKEMEMEERWEEEMVESVGGVEAWAVLGDEERREMRKVKWARELGGWDE
;
A
#
# COMPACT_ATOMS: atom_id res chain seq x y z
N MET A 1 43.24 -6.70 16.71
CA MET A 1 42.04 -5.85 16.91
C MET A 1 40.79 -6.67 17.20
N SER A 2 40.47 -7.69 16.40
CA SER A 2 39.30 -8.57 16.56
C SER A 2 39.22 -9.27 17.93
N GLU A 3 40.34 -9.81 18.43
CA GLU A 3 40.40 -10.48 19.75
C GLU A 3 40.13 -9.52 20.93
N LEU A 4 40.55 -8.26 20.81
CA LEU A 4 40.29 -7.23 21.83
C LEU A 4 38.79 -6.93 21.94
N ILE A 5 38.12 -6.79 20.79
CA ILE A 5 36.68 -6.53 20.70
C ILE A 5 35.89 -7.72 21.26
N ARG A 6 36.31 -8.96 20.95
CA ARG A 6 35.70 -10.18 21.48
C ARG A 6 35.73 -10.21 23.01
N ARG A 7 36.87 -9.86 23.59
CA ARG A 7 37.11 -9.88 25.04
C ARG A 7 36.39 -8.76 25.78
N ALA A 8 36.23 -7.59 25.17
CA ALA A 8 35.45 -6.49 25.73
C ALA A 8 33.94 -6.81 25.77
N ASN A 9 33.44 -7.50 24.74
CA ASN A 9 32.01 -7.85 24.64
C ASN A 9 31.62 -9.09 25.43
N SER A 10 32.58 -9.95 25.83
CA SER A 10 32.30 -11.17 26.60
C SER A 10 32.17 -10.91 28.12
N MET A 11 32.19 -9.66 28.56
CA MET A 11 31.98 -9.31 29.97
C MET A 11 30.48 -9.33 30.35
N PRO A 12 30.11 -9.93 31.50
CA PRO A 12 28.74 -9.91 31.99
C PRO A 12 28.29 -8.45 32.22
N GLY A 13 27.23 -8.04 31.53
CA GLY A 13 26.73 -6.65 31.53
C GLY A 13 27.11 -5.82 30.30
N SER A 14 27.80 -6.40 29.31
CA SER A 14 28.05 -5.74 28.02
C SER A 14 26.74 -5.37 27.30
N PRO A 15 26.56 -4.10 26.85
CA PRO A 15 25.40 -3.70 26.06
C PRO A 15 25.49 -4.19 24.60
N PHE A 16 26.61 -4.79 24.18
CA PHE A 16 26.82 -5.26 22.82
C PHE A 16 26.47 -6.74 22.71
N SER A 17 25.39 -7.05 21.98
CA SER A 17 25.01 -8.43 21.65
C SER A 17 26.02 -9.05 20.69
N THR A 18 26.67 -10.14 21.10
CA THR A 18 27.56 -10.92 20.25
C THR A 18 26.73 -11.81 19.30
N PRO A 19 26.84 -11.70 17.97
CA PRO A 19 26.24 -12.67 17.06
C PRO A 19 27.02 -13.98 17.15
N HIS A 20 26.35 -15.04 17.61
CA HIS A 20 26.90 -16.40 17.59
C HIS A 20 26.91 -16.91 16.14
N PRO A 21 28.01 -17.49 15.61
CA PRO A 21 27.98 -18.16 14.32
C PRO A 21 27.32 -19.54 14.50
N SER A 22 25.99 -19.60 14.41
CA SER A 22 25.30 -20.87 14.16
C SER A 22 25.29 -21.15 12.67
N SER A 23 25.89 -22.28 12.32
CA SER A 23 25.82 -22.99 11.04
C SER A 23 24.48 -22.88 10.30
N SER A 24 24.49 -22.40 9.05
CA SER A 24 23.74 -23.01 7.95
C SER A 24 24.10 -22.36 6.60
N THR A 25 24.75 -23.17 5.78
CA THR A 25 24.90 -23.02 4.33
C THR A 25 23.54 -22.85 3.63
N THR A 26 23.35 -21.77 2.87
CA THR A 26 22.70 -21.72 1.52
C THR A 26 22.51 -20.27 1.06
N PRO A 27 22.75 -19.92 -0.21
CA PRO A 27 22.46 -18.61 -0.79
C PRO A 27 21.10 -18.61 -1.51
N ALA A 28 20.17 -17.72 -1.16
CA ALA A 28 19.03 -17.36 -2.01
C ALA A 28 18.35 -16.07 -1.54
N THR A 29 18.37 -15.07 -2.41
CA THR A 29 17.26 -14.19 -2.81
C THR A 29 16.04 -14.01 -1.88
N SER A 30 15.72 -12.72 -1.68
CA SER A 30 14.37 -12.14 -1.59
C SER A 30 13.59 -12.16 -0.26
N SER A 31 13.32 -10.94 0.19
CA SER A 31 12.06 -10.46 0.81
C SER A 31 11.76 -10.75 2.30
N ARG A 32 11.18 -9.71 2.91
CA ARG A 32 10.48 -9.65 4.21
C ARG A 32 11.37 -9.70 5.47
N LEU A 33 11.77 -8.51 5.91
CA LEU A 33 12.12 -8.27 7.31
C LEU A 33 10.86 -8.48 8.18
N LYS A 34 10.68 -9.71 8.67
CA LYS A 34 9.79 -9.99 9.81
C LYS A 34 10.40 -9.31 11.03
N SER A 35 9.76 -8.23 11.46
CA SER A 35 10.02 -7.53 12.72
C SER A 35 9.94 -8.51 13.89
N LEU A 36 11.10 -8.98 14.34
CA LEU A 36 11.24 -9.67 15.61
C LEU A 36 11.05 -8.61 16.69
N THR A 37 9.84 -8.54 17.22
CA THR A 37 9.56 -7.91 18.51
C THR A 37 10.30 -8.68 19.58
N ALA A 38 11.60 -8.39 19.72
CA ALA A 38 12.38 -8.81 20.86
C ALA A 38 11.72 -8.20 22.10
N ARG A 39 11.07 -9.06 22.90
CA ARG A 39 10.53 -8.74 24.23
C ARG A 39 11.72 -8.46 25.15
N SER A 40 12.30 -7.27 25.02
CA SER A 40 13.26 -6.70 25.96
C SER A 40 12.49 -5.83 26.96
N GLY A 41 12.98 -5.79 28.20
CA GLY A 41 12.27 -5.37 29.42
C GLY A 41 11.40 -4.12 29.29
N THR A 42 10.32 -4.09 30.09
CA THR A 42 9.39 -2.96 30.20
C THR A 42 10.08 -1.76 30.86
N ALA A 43 10.94 -1.08 30.13
CA ALA A 43 11.37 0.27 30.46
C ALA A 43 10.12 1.16 30.34
N TYR A 44 9.71 1.80 31.44
CA TYR A 44 8.60 2.75 31.44
C TYR A 44 8.97 3.95 30.57
N SER A 45 8.53 3.93 29.32
CA SER A 45 8.63 5.05 28.40
C SER A 45 7.24 5.68 28.27
N PRO A 46 7.07 6.99 28.48
CA PRO A 46 5.79 7.67 28.30
C PRO A 46 5.25 7.51 26.86
N TYR A 47 6.14 7.21 25.91
CA TYR A 47 5.79 6.91 24.53
C TYR A 47 5.14 5.54 24.34
N LEU A 48 5.30 4.58 25.26
CA LEU A 48 4.63 3.26 25.17
C LEU A 48 3.12 3.32 25.43
N LYS A 49 2.65 4.33 26.17
CA LYS A 49 1.22 4.56 26.44
C LYS A 49 0.52 5.33 25.31
N SER A 50 1.29 5.86 24.38
CA SER A 50 0.81 6.71 23.30
C SER A 50 0.66 5.89 22.02
N SER A 51 -0.40 6.12 21.24
CA SER A 51 -0.57 5.42 19.97
C SER A 51 0.55 5.79 18.98
N LYS A 52 0.90 4.87 18.07
CA LYS A 52 1.87 5.15 17.00
C LYS A 52 1.49 6.40 16.18
N SER A 53 0.20 6.66 15.99
CA SER A 53 -0.31 7.85 15.30
C SER A 53 -0.16 9.15 16.10
N MET A 54 -0.24 9.08 17.43
CA MET A 54 0.02 10.23 18.29
C MET A 54 1.52 10.55 18.30
N LEU A 55 2.38 9.53 18.38
CA LEU A 55 3.83 9.69 18.34
C LEU A 55 4.35 10.22 17.00
N SER A 56 3.71 9.86 15.89
CA SER A 56 4.10 10.37 14.56
C SER A 56 3.79 11.85 14.35
N ARG A 57 2.94 12.45 15.20
CA ARG A 57 2.60 13.88 15.15
C ARG A 57 3.60 14.75 15.91
N ILE A 58 4.39 14.14 16.79
CA ILE A 58 5.45 14.86 17.50
C ILE A 58 6.52 15.20 16.47
N ALA A 59 6.78 16.49 16.28
CA ALA A 59 7.81 16.95 15.37
C ALA A 59 9.14 16.24 15.70
N PRO A 60 9.90 15.76 14.70
CA PRO A 60 11.18 15.13 14.96
C PRO A 60 12.09 16.07 15.77
N LEU A 61 12.43 15.70 17.01
CA LEU A 61 13.32 16.47 17.89
C LEU A 61 14.80 16.28 17.48
N HIS A 62 15.10 16.34 16.18
CA HIS A 62 16.46 16.28 15.69
C HIS A 62 16.64 17.23 14.50
N PRO A 63 17.59 18.18 14.54
CA PRO A 63 17.84 19.15 13.47
C PRO A 63 18.09 18.54 12.08
N ASN A 64 18.47 17.26 12.01
CA ASN A 64 18.78 16.52 10.78
C ASN A 64 17.71 15.50 10.38
N ARG A 65 16.59 15.39 11.10
CA ARG A 65 15.45 14.58 10.67
C ARG A 65 14.54 15.43 9.79
N ARG A 66 15.03 15.76 8.58
CA ARG A 66 14.19 16.32 7.53
C ARG A 66 13.02 15.36 7.33
N THR A 67 11.79 15.83 7.49
CA THR A 67 10.61 15.09 7.03
C THR A 67 10.87 14.71 5.58
N PRO A 68 10.70 13.45 5.17
CA PRO A 68 10.83 13.10 3.77
C PRO A 68 9.92 14.05 2.97
N PRO A 69 10.33 14.50 1.77
CA PRO A 69 9.48 15.33 0.94
C PRO A 69 8.12 14.62 0.79
N PRO A 70 7.00 15.37 0.82
CA PRO A 70 5.69 14.77 0.64
C PRO A 70 5.69 13.95 -0.66
N PRO A 71 4.94 12.83 -0.70
CA PRO A 71 4.80 12.09 -1.94
C PRO A 71 4.26 13.03 -3.03
N PRO A 72 4.69 12.85 -4.29
CA PRO A 72 4.13 13.63 -5.39
C PRO A 72 2.61 13.43 -5.45
N PRO A 73 1.85 14.45 -5.90
CA PRO A 73 0.41 14.31 -6.08
C PRO A 73 0.12 13.17 -7.07
N PRO A 74 -1.05 12.50 -6.94
CA PRO A 74 -1.45 11.48 -7.90
C PRO A 74 -1.47 12.08 -9.32
N PRO A 75 -1.11 11.28 -10.35
CA PRO A 75 -1.17 11.76 -11.72
C PRO A 75 -2.60 12.19 -12.07
N PRO A 76 -2.77 13.21 -12.92
CA PRO A 76 -4.10 13.62 -13.34
C PRO A 76 -4.84 12.46 -14.03
N PRO A 77 -6.17 12.39 -13.90
CA PRO A 77 -6.97 11.40 -14.62
C PRO A 77 -6.59 11.39 -16.10
N ARG A 78 -6.31 10.20 -16.64
CA ARG A 78 -5.94 10.07 -18.05
C ARG A 78 -7.14 10.49 -18.88
N LYS A 79 -6.90 11.28 -19.93
CA LYS A 79 -7.92 11.52 -20.96
C LYS A 79 -8.19 10.18 -21.65
N LYS A 80 -9.46 9.80 -21.78
CA LYS A 80 -9.84 8.59 -22.50
C LYS A 80 -9.24 8.64 -23.90
N SER A 81 -8.59 7.55 -24.31
CA SER A 81 -8.02 7.48 -25.65
C SER A 81 -9.15 7.47 -26.70
N LYS A 82 -8.88 7.88 -27.95
CA LYS A 82 -9.91 7.87 -29.02
C LYS A 82 -10.56 6.48 -29.17
N LYS A 83 -9.75 5.42 -29.03
CA LYS A 83 -10.21 4.02 -29.10
C LYS A 83 -11.13 3.63 -27.93
N GLU A 84 -10.85 4.17 -26.75
CA GLU A 84 -11.64 3.93 -25.55
C GLU A 84 -13.00 4.64 -25.62
N MET A 85 -13.02 5.84 -26.22
CA MET A 85 -14.25 6.60 -26.43
C MET A 85 -15.19 5.92 -27.43
N GLU A 86 -14.66 5.44 -28.55
CA GLU A 86 -15.43 4.70 -29.56
C GLU A 86 -15.96 3.37 -29.02
N MET A 87 -15.19 2.70 -28.14
CA MET A 87 -15.63 1.49 -27.46
C MET A 87 -16.80 1.77 -26.49
N GLU A 88 -16.74 2.88 -25.75
CA GLU A 88 -17.85 3.29 -24.88
C GLU A 88 -19.10 3.70 -25.66
N GLU A 89 -18.94 4.44 -26.76
CA GLU A 89 -20.05 4.83 -27.65
C GLU A 89 -20.76 3.58 -28.20
N ARG A 90 -19.99 2.58 -28.63
CA ARG A 90 -20.55 1.28 -29.06
C ARG A 90 -21.29 0.56 -27.94
N TRP A 91 -20.80 0.64 -26.70
CA TRP A 91 -21.50 0.04 -25.56
C TRP A 91 -22.81 0.75 -25.24
N GLU A 92 -22.86 2.07 -25.38
CA GLU A 92 -24.09 2.87 -25.23
C GLU A 92 -25.11 2.51 -26.31
N GLU A 93 -24.69 2.44 -27.57
CA GLU A 93 -25.57 2.04 -28.69
C GLU A 93 -26.17 0.64 -28.47
N GLU A 94 -25.36 -0.34 -28.09
CA GLU A 94 -25.86 -1.70 -27.84
C GLU A 94 -26.77 -1.76 -26.60
N MET A 95 -26.56 -0.92 -25.58
CA MET A 95 -27.51 -0.80 -24.45
C MET A 95 -28.85 -0.22 -24.90
N VAL A 96 -28.79 0.84 -25.70
CA VAL A 96 -29.97 1.46 -26.29
C VAL A 96 -30.73 0.47 -27.16
N GLU A 97 -30.03 -0.32 -27.99
CA GLU A 97 -30.63 -1.35 -28.82
C GLU A 97 -31.22 -2.51 -27.99
N SER A 98 -30.52 -2.96 -26.94
CA SER A 98 -31.02 -4.01 -26.04
C SER A 98 -32.31 -3.65 -25.31
N VAL A 99 -32.50 -2.36 -25.03
CA VAL A 99 -33.71 -1.83 -24.38
C VAL A 99 -34.85 -1.60 -25.37
N GLY A 100 -34.61 -1.75 -26.68
CA GLY A 100 -35.61 -1.59 -27.73
C GLY A 100 -35.54 -0.23 -28.44
N GLY A 101 -34.40 0.45 -28.40
CA GLY A 101 -34.13 1.70 -29.09
C GLY A 101 -34.12 2.93 -28.17
N VAL A 102 -33.83 4.09 -28.78
CA VAL A 102 -33.64 5.38 -28.08
C VAL A 102 -34.88 5.78 -27.29
N GLU A 103 -36.06 5.47 -27.81
CA GLU A 103 -37.35 5.83 -27.20
C GLU A 103 -37.59 5.06 -25.89
N ALA A 104 -37.37 3.74 -25.90
CA ALA A 104 -37.47 2.90 -24.71
C ALA A 104 -36.37 3.25 -23.68
N TRP A 105 -35.16 3.56 -24.15
CA TRP A 105 -34.07 4.03 -23.31
C TRP A 105 -34.39 5.35 -22.60
N ALA A 106 -35.02 6.31 -23.29
CA ALA A 106 -35.39 7.60 -22.73
C ALA A 106 -36.47 7.49 -21.64
N VAL A 107 -37.34 6.48 -21.73
CA VAL A 107 -38.41 6.22 -20.75
C VAL A 107 -37.87 5.59 -19.46
N LEU A 108 -36.75 4.85 -19.53
CA LEU A 108 -36.10 4.31 -18.33
C LEU A 108 -35.69 5.43 -17.36
N GLY A 109 -35.81 5.14 -16.06
CA GLY A 109 -35.35 6.05 -15.02
C GLY A 109 -33.83 6.28 -15.08
N ASP A 110 -33.37 7.45 -14.62
CA ASP A 110 -31.93 7.78 -14.61
C ASP A 110 -31.10 6.80 -13.76
N GLU A 111 -31.71 6.20 -12.75
CA GLU A 111 -31.10 5.21 -11.88
C GLU A 111 -30.91 3.86 -12.60
N GLU A 112 -31.95 3.39 -13.28
CA GLU A 112 -31.96 2.14 -14.04
C GLU A 112 -30.99 2.22 -15.23
N ARG A 113 -30.95 3.36 -15.95
CA ARG A 113 -29.94 3.62 -16.99
C ARG A 113 -28.51 3.64 -16.45
N ARG A 114 -28.30 4.09 -15.21
CA ARG A 114 -26.97 4.12 -14.57
C ARG A 114 -26.55 2.73 -14.12
N GLU A 115 -27.49 1.94 -13.62
CA GLU A 115 -27.26 0.55 -13.23
C GLU A 115 -26.93 -0.32 -14.45
N MET A 116 -27.68 -0.19 -15.55
CA MET A 116 -27.39 -0.88 -16.82
C MET A 116 -25.97 -0.55 -17.34
N ARG A 117 -25.58 0.73 -17.30
CA ARG A 117 -24.22 1.16 -17.64
C ARG A 117 -23.17 0.56 -16.70
N LYS A 118 -23.43 0.55 -15.39
CA LYS A 118 -22.53 -0.07 -14.40
C LYS A 118 -22.40 -1.58 -14.61
N VAL A 119 -23.49 -2.29 -14.87
CA VAL A 119 -23.50 -3.73 -15.10
C VAL A 119 -22.76 -4.06 -16.38
N LYS A 120 -22.99 -3.31 -17.47
CA LYS A 120 -22.27 -3.50 -18.73
C LYS A 120 -20.78 -3.21 -18.58
N TRP A 121 -20.44 -2.13 -17.90
CA TRP A 121 -19.06 -1.80 -17.56
C TRP A 121 -18.43 -2.90 -16.69
N ALA A 122 -19.11 -3.39 -15.66
CA ALA A 122 -18.60 -4.45 -14.79
C ALA A 122 -18.45 -5.79 -15.54
N ARG A 123 -19.33 -6.07 -16.50
CA ARG A 123 -19.26 -7.27 -17.36
C ARG A 123 -18.09 -7.21 -18.34
N GLU A 124 -17.84 -6.05 -18.93
CA GLU A 124 -16.83 -5.90 -19.99
C GLU A 124 -15.43 -5.52 -19.46
N LEU A 125 -15.35 -4.80 -18.32
CA LEU A 125 -14.09 -4.45 -17.63
C LEU A 125 -13.81 -5.28 -16.37
N GLY A 126 -14.67 -6.25 -16.05
CA GLY A 126 -14.57 -7.11 -14.86
C GLY A 126 -13.38 -8.05 -14.91
N GLY A 127 -12.21 -7.56 -14.47
CA GLY A 127 -11.01 -8.36 -14.28
C GLY A 127 -9.82 -7.59 -13.67
N TRP A 128 -10.05 -6.56 -12.86
CA TRP A 128 -8.97 -5.81 -12.17
C TRP A 128 -9.15 -5.82 -10.64
N ASP A 129 -9.50 -6.97 -10.08
CA ASP A 129 -9.49 -7.21 -8.63
C ASP A 129 -8.97 -8.64 -8.32
N GLU A 130 -7.81 -9.00 -8.91
CA GLU A 130 -6.95 -10.12 -8.47
C GLU A 130 -5.51 -9.65 -8.26
#